data_AF-A0A241ZDT9-F1
#
_entry.id   AF-A0A241ZDT9-F1
#
_cell.length_a   1.000
_cell.length_b   1.000
_cell.length_c   1.000
_cell.angle_alpha   90.00
_cell.angle_beta   90.00
_cell.angle_gamma   90.00
#
_symmetry.space_group_name_H-M   'P 1'
#
loop_
_entity.id
_entity.type
_entity.pdbx_description
1 polymer ?
#
loop_
_entity_poly.entity_id
_entity_poly.type
_entity_poly.pdbx_seq_one_letter_code
_entity_poly.pdbx_strand_id
1 'polypeptide(L)'
;MGDVMNFDIEQIKPETKYLIVKYDSRSFVSSHQQECFHKELKAIAKQTDISIAAIDRSVTIEQLSDEDLANLGLMRINSNA
;
A
#
# COMPACT_ATOMS: atom_id res chain seq x y z
N MET A 1 2.67 11.70 24.10
CA MET A 1 2.18 12.41 22.90
C MET A 1 2.14 11.37 21.80
N GLY A 2 0.95 10.93 21.41
CA GLY A 2 0.79 9.94 20.34
C GLY A 2 0.61 10.68 19.02
N ASP A 3 1.48 10.45 18.06
CA ASP A 3 1.32 10.89 16.68
C ASP A 3 0.03 10.29 16.11
N VAL A 4 -0.98 11.15 15.91
CA VAL A 4 -2.22 10.76 15.23
C VAL A 4 -1.90 10.67 13.74
N MET A 5 -1.65 9.46 13.27
CA MET A 5 -1.55 9.21 11.84
C MET A 5 -2.97 9.32 11.25
N ASN A 6 -3.22 10.38 10.49
CA ASN A 6 -4.48 10.58 9.77
C ASN A 6 -4.50 9.66 8.54
N PHE A 7 -5.11 8.50 8.66
CA PHE A 7 -5.49 7.66 7.53
C PHE A 7 -6.97 7.29 7.61
N ASP A 8 -7.65 7.49 6.49
CA ASP A 8 -9.05 7.14 6.30
C ASP A 8 -9.10 5.80 5.56
N ILE A 9 -9.72 4.78 6.16
CA ILE A 9 -9.91 3.48 5.53
C ILE A 9 -11.40 3.38 5.20
N GLU A 10 -11.77 3.78 3.99
CA GLU A 10 -13.09 3.55 3.43
C GLU A 10 -13.30 2.04 3.25
N GLN A 11 -13.89 1.42 4.27
CA GLN A 11 -14.59 0.13 4.28
C GLN A 11 -14.19 -0.87 3.18
N ILE A 12 -13.36 -1.84 3.57
CA ILE A 12 -12.99 -2.97 2.73
C ILE A 12 -14.22 -3.88 2.58
N LYS A 13 -14.82 -3.95 1.38
CA LYS A 13 -15.89 -4.92 1.10
C LYS A 13 -15.38 -6.35 1.38
N PRO A 14 -16.24 -7.27 1.84
CA PRO A 14 -15.82 -8.64 2.15
C PRO A 14 -15.28 -9.43 0.94
N GLU A 15 -15.54 -8.95 -0.28
CA GLU A 15 -15.03 -9.51 -1.54
C GLU A 15 -13.68 -8.89 -1.99
N THR A 16 -13.17 -7.90 -1.27
CA THR A 16 -11.93 -7.21 -1.61
C THR A 16 -10.74 -8.13 -1.41
N LYS A 17 -10.09 -8.50 -2.51
CA LYS A 17 -8.86 -9.30 -2.51
C LYS A 17 -7.59 -8.45 -2.45
N TYR A 18 -7.69 -7.16 -2.80
CA TYR A 18 -6.56 -6.25 -2.94
C TYR A 18 -6.87 -4.88 -2.35
N LEU A 19 -5.96 -4.36 -1.53
CA LEU A 19 -6.01 -3.01 -1.00
C LEU A 19 -4.80 -2.21 -1.47
N ILE A 20 -5.05 -1.09 -2.14
CA ILE A 20 -4.00 -0.14 -2.53
C ILE A 20 -4.10 1.07 -1.60
N VAL A 21 -3.08 1.26 -0.77
CA VAL A 21 -2.99 2.39 0.14
C VAL A 21 -2.09 3.45 -0.48
N LYS A 22 -2.68 4.56 -0.91
CA LYS A 22 -1.91 5.73 -1.36
C LYS A 22 -1.57 6.61 -0.17
N TYR A 23 -0.30 6.88 0.05
CA TYR A 23 0.17 7.72 1.15
C TYR A 23 1.07 8.85 0.64
N ASP A 24 1.22 9.94 1.38
CA ASP A 24 2.20 10.98 1.07
C ASP A 24 3.41 10.82 1.98
N SER A 25 4.56 10.43 1.44
CA SER A 25 5.81 10.27 2.20
C SER A 25 6.23 11.54 2.94
N ARG A 26 5.85 12.72 2.43
CA ARG A 26 6.16 14.01 3.06
C ARG A 26 5.33 14.28 4.31
N SER A 27 4.26 13.50 4.51
CA SER A 27 3.41 13.60 5.70
C SER A 27 4.00 12.84 6.91
N PHE A 28 5.02 12.00 6.71
CA PHE A 28 5.70 11.35 7.83
C PHE A 28 6.73 12.28 8.48
N VAL A 29 6.69 12.34 9.80
CA VAL A 29 7.61 13.13 10.64
C VAL A 29 9.00 12.48 10.67
N SER A 30 9.09 11.16 10.41
CA SER A 30 10.37 10.44 10.37
C SER A 30 10.29 9.15 9.55
N SER A 31 11.45 8.66 9.11
CA SER A 31 11.58 7.35 8.46
C SER A 31 11.10 6.20 9.36
N HIS A 32 11.22 6.36 10.69
CA HIS A 32 10.71 5.37 11.63
C HIS A 32 9.18 5.28 11.59
N GLN A 33 8.49 6.42 11.48
CA GLN A 33 7.04 6.46 11.35
C GLN A 33 6.58 5.79 10.05
N GLN A 34 7.31 6.04 8.95
CA GLN A 34 7.07 5.37 7.68
C GLN A 34 7.28 3.85 7.79
N GLU A 35 8.34 3.40 8.47
CA GLU A 35 8.60 1.96 8.68
C GLU A 35 7.50 1.30 9.53
N CYS A 36 7.05 1.98 10.59
CA CYS A 36 5.92 1.53 11.41
C CYS A 36 4.63 1.39 10.59
N PHE A 37 4.33 2.38 9.75
CA PHE A 37 3.18 2.33 8.84
C PHE A 37 3.24 1.08 7.92
N HIS A 38 4.38 0.82 7.29
CA HIS A 38 4.57 -0.38 6.45
C HIS A 38 4.45 -1.69 7.25
N LYS A 39 4.94 -1.73 8.50
CA LYS A 39 4.80 -2.89 9.38
C LYS A 39 3.33 -3.17 9.73
N GLU A 40 2.55 -2.13 10.02
CA GLU A 40 1.13 -2.28 10.32
C GLU A 40 0.35 -2.80 9.12
N LEU A 41 0.57 -2.24 7.93
CA LEU A 41 -0.05 -2.75 6.70
C LEU A 41 0.29 -4.22 6.44
N LYS A 42 1.55 -4.62 6.66
CA LYS A 42 1.97 -6.02 6.52
C LYS A 42 1.30 -6.93 7.56
N ALA A 43 1.05 -6.44 8.78
CA ALA A 43 0.32 -7.17 9.81
C ALA A 43 -1.15 -7.37 9.42
N ILE A 44 -1.80 -6.33 8.88
CA ILE A 44 -3.18 -6.41 8.39
C ILE A 44 -3.28 -7.41 7.23
N ALA A 45 -2.37 -7.34 6.26
CA ALA A 45 -2.34 -8.28 5.12
C ALA A 45 -2.29 -9.74 5.59
N LYS A 46 -1.43 -10.04 6.58
CA LYS A 46 -1.31 -11.38 7.17
C LYS A 46 -2.56 -11.84 7.92
N GLN A 47 -3.29 -10.93 8.55
CA GLN A 47 -4.48 -11.27 9.35
C GLN A 47 -5.76 -11.40 8.50
N THR A 48 -5.80 -10.72 7.34
CA THR A 48 -7.00 -10.59 6.52
C THR A 48 -6.96 -11.43 5.24
N ASP A 49 -5.84 -12.05 4.91
CA ASP A 49 -5.58 -12.74 3.62
C ASP A 49 -5.74 -11.79 2.40
N ILE A 50 -5.69 -10.49 2.64
CA ILE A 50 -5.78 -9.45 1.61
C ILE A 50 -4.36 -9.05 1.19
N SER A 51 -4.13 -8.97 -0.12
CA SER A 51 -2.91 -8.39 -0.66
C SER A 51 -2.96 -6.87 -0.52
N ILE A 52 -2.05 -6.30 0.26
CA ILE A 52 -1.95 -4.84 0.50
C ILE A 52 -0.66 -4.31 -0.12
N ALA A 53 -0.77 -3.25 -0.93
CA ALA A 53 0.39 -2.45 -1.32
C ALA A 53 0.24 -1.01 -0.88
N ALA A 54 1.32 -0.46 -0.34
CA ALA A 54 1.43 0.95 -0.01
C ALA A 54 2.26 1.66 -1.08
N ILE A 55 1.67 2.68 -1.70
CA ILE A 55 2.25 3.42 -2.81
C ILE A 55 2.31 4.89 -2.44
N ASP A 56 3.49 5.49 -2.58
CA ASP A 56 3.62 6.93 -2.40
C ASP A 56 2.81 7.68 -3.48
N ARG A 57 2.11 8.74 -3.11
CA ARG A 57 1.21 9.48 -3.99
C ARG A 57 1.93 10.14 -5.16
N SER A 58 3.24 10.40 -5.04
CA SER A 58 4.07 10.88 -6.14
C SER A 58 4.38 9.80 -7.19
N VAL A 59 4.14 8.53 -6.87
CA VAL A 59 4.35 7.38 -7.74
C VAL A 59 3.02 6.98 -8.38
N THR A 60 2.99 6.89 -9.71
CA THR A 60 1.85 6.33 -10.43
C THR A 60 1.92 4.81 -10.45
N ILE A 61 0.77 4.12 -10.61
CA ILE A 61 0.73 2.65 -10.66
C ILE A 61 1.64 2.10 -11.78
N GLU A 62 1.81 2.86 -12.86
CA GLU A 62 2.68 2.52 -13.99
C GLU A 62 4.18 2.52 -13.61
N GLN A 63 4.56 3.24 -12.57
CA GLN A 63 5.93 3.35 -12.06
C GLN A 63 6.26 2.29 -10.99
N LEU A 64 5.29 1.45 -10.60
CA LEU A 64 5.53 0.34 -9.68
C LEU A 64 6.53 -0.66 -10.25
N SER A 65 7.35 -1.25 -9.40
CA SER A 65 8.24 -2.32 -9.83
C SER A 65 7.44 -3.57 -10.14
N ASP A 66 7.99 -4.49 -10.93
CA ASP A 66 7.32 -5.78 -11.18
C ASP A 66 7.15 -6.59 -9.87
N GLU A 67 8.03 -6.38 -8.88
CA GLU A 67 7.89 -6.94 -7.53
C GLU A 67 6.68 -6.37 -6.79
N ASP A 68 6.45 -5.05 -6.87
CA ASP A 68 5.29 -4.39 -6.25
C ASP A 68 3.98 -4.86 -6.90
N LEU A 69 4.00 -5.04 -8.23
CA LEU A 69 2.87 -5.58 -8.98
C LEU A 69 2.63 -7.06 -8.61
N ALA A 70 3.67 -7.87 -8.51
CA ALA A 70 3.55 -9.28 -8.12
C ALA A 70 2.97 -9.45 -6.70
N ASN A 71 3.37 -8.58 -5.76
CA ASN A 71 2.78 -8.55 -4.41
C ASN A 71 1.29 -8.20 -4.41
N LEU A 72 0.84 -7.46 -5.43
CA LEU A 72 -0.55 -7.17 -5.71
C LEU A 72 -1.25 -8.24 -6.56
N GLY A 73 -0.58 -9.34 -6.92
CA GLY A 73 -1.11 -10.33 -7.87
C GLY A 73 -1.37 -9.75 -9.27
N LEU A 74 -0.75 -8.61 -9.57
CA LEU A 74 -0.83 -7.91 -10.85
C LEU A 74 0.41 -8.22 -11.68
N MET A 75 0.26 -8.12 -13.00
CA MET A 75 1.36 -8.20 -13.95
C MET A 75 1.21 -7.06 -14.94
N ARG A 76 2.33 -6.44 -15.34
CA ARG A 76 2.31 -5.52 -16.47
C ARG A 76 1.83 -6.25 -17.71
N ILE A 77 0.82 -5.69 -18.36
CA ILE A 77 0.45 -6.11 -19.70
C ILE A 77 1.51 -5.50 -20.62
N ASN A 78 2.52 -6.28 -20.99
CA ASN A 78 3.39 -5.92 -22.10
C ASN A 78 2.55 -5.99 -23.37
N SER A 79 1.99 -4.85 -23.80
CA SER A 79 1.51 -4.69 -25.17
C SER A 79 2.72 -4.65 -26.10
N ASN A 80 3.34 -5.81 -26.32
CA ASN A 80 4.11 -6.07 -27.52
C ASN A 80 3.12 -6.64 -28.55
N ALA A 81 2.42 -5.73 -29.24
CA ALA A 81 1.71 -5.98 -30.48
C ALA A 81 2.39 -5.16 -31.57
#